data_AF-A0A1M6HFA5-F1
#
_entry.id   AF-A0A1M6HFA5-F1
#
_cell.length_a   1.000
_cell.length_b   1.000
_cell.length_c   1.000
_cell.angle_alpha   90.00
_cell.angle_beta   90.00
_cell.angle_gamma   90.00
#
_symmetry.space_group_name_H-M   'P 1'
#
loop_
_entity.id
_entity.type
_entity.pdbx_description
1 polymer ?
#
loop_
_entity_poly.entity_id
_entity_poly.type
_entity_poly.pdbx_seq_one_letter_code
_entity_poly.pdbx_strand_id
1 'polypeptide(L)'
;MTLFSFAIPFTNHCLLTTFSKLLDMEQETSNPAIDNLLNEQKLKNIVYPARLFRTRLNEEFLRANRTRRPFLFIKIYSHQYDFLGWGRPSRIVEKTWRISLLTMFSHLRFIDVLGYLSDSSGIGVILLNSDMSTLEGIRKEILHKLNDAGLIQALRHRPKNPIFQAYLYSGLQEKDNLELDEKLKEFNSTNGSFFTLERLNLSDIWEHPHTIKFRHVIKRTTDLICASLALIILSPLLLFCALAVKLSDPKGPVIFKQTRVGRNGKLFTMYKFRSMYVDAEERKKELMAQNETGGKTFKMKNDPRIYPFGHVLRKFSLDELPQLVNIIKGDMSVVGPRPPIPSEVAEYEPWHRMRLSVTPGLTCIWQVSGRSNIPFEGQMRLDNDYIRRDAKLGEDLKLILKTFKVVFKGDGAY
;
A
#
# COMPACT_ATOMS: atom_id res chain seq x y z
N MET A 1 -6.34 -69.51 -18.51
CA MET A 1 -5.00 -68.89 -18.61
C MET A 1 -5.20 -67.40 -18.85
N THR A 2 -4.51 -66.59 -18.03
CA THR A 2 -4.28 -65.13 -18.15
C THR A 2 -5.47 -64.17 -18.02
N LEU A 3 -5.70 -63.77 -16.76
CA LEU A 3 -6.08 -62.42 -16.35
C LEU A 3 -4.95 -61.44 -16.74
N PHE A 4 -5.26 -60.35 -17.45
CA PHE A 4 -4.37 -59.19 -17.57
C PHE A 4 -4.99 -58.01 -16.82
N SER A 5 -4.39 -57.72 -15.67
CA SER A 5 -4.60 -56.53 -14.86
C SER A 5 -3.80 -55.37 -15.48
N PHE A 6 -4.48 -54.30 -15.89
CA PHE A 6 -3.83 -53.03 -16.22
C PHE A 6 -4.07 -52.05 -15.06
N ALA A 7 -3.12 -52.01 -14.14
CA ALA A 7 -2.98 -50.95 -13.17
C ALA A 7 -2.36 -49.73 -13.86
N ILE A 8 -3.10 -48.61 -13.90
CA ILE A 8 -2.56 -47.29 -14.29
C ILE A 8 -1.95 -46.67 -13.03
N PRO A 9 -0.66 -46.32 -12.99
CA PRO A 9 -0.08 -45.65 -11.84
C PRO A 9 -0.48 -44.17 -11.85
N PHE A 10 -1.24 -43.75 -10.85
CA PHE A 10 -1.49 -42.34 -10.53
C PHE A 10 -0.16 -41.68 -10.11
N THR A 11 0.47 -40.96 -11.03
CA THR A 11 1.66 -40.15 -10.73
C THR A 11 1.25 -38.79 -10.17
N ASN A 12 1.03 -38.75 -8.85
CA ASN A 12 0.79 -37.53 -8.06
C ASN A 12 2.01 -36.60 -7.90
N HIS A 13 3.01 -36.67 -8.80
CA HIS A 13 4.28 -35.95 -8.65
C HIS A 13 4.51 -34.82 -9.67
N CYS A 14 3.69 -34.72 -10.72
CA CYS A 14 3.85 -33.69 -11.76
C CYS A 14 3.05 -32.40 -11.46
N LEU A 15 1.92 -32.50 -10.75
CA LEU A 15 1.09 -31.33 -10.42
C LEU A 15 1.68 -30.49 -9.27
N LEU A 16 2.33 -31.12 -8.28
CA LEU A 16 2.92 -30.41 -7.12
C LEU A 16 4.23 -29.68 -7.45
N THR A 17 5.04 -30.20 -8.39
CA THR A 17 6.27 -29.55 -8.85
C THR A 17 6.00 -28.37 -9.78
N THR A 18 4.92 -28.43 -10.57
CA THR A 18 4.45 -27.28 -11.36
C THR A 18 3.83 -26.20 -10.47
N PHE A 19 3.17 -26.59 -9.37
CA PHE A 19 2.63 -25.66 -8.37
C PHE A 19 3.70 -24.93 -7.57
N SER A 20 4.81 -25.59 -7.21
CA SER A 20 5.96 -24.92 -6.58
C SER A 20 6.67 -24.00 -7.56
N LYS A 21 6.92 -24.44 -8.81
CA LYS A 21 7.57 -23.59 -9.83
C LYS A 21 6.76 -22.35 -10.20
N LEU A 22 5.43 -22.40 -10.19
CA LEU A 22 4.58 -21.21 -10.39
C LEU A 22 4.58 -20.26 -9.18
N LEU A 23 4.80 -20.77 -7.96
CA LEU A 23 4.91 -19.96 -6.73
C LEU A 23 6.32 -19.38 -6.51
N ASP A 24 7.35 -20.02 -7.05
CA ASP A 24 8.75 -19.59 -6.95
C ASP A 24 9.15 -18.61 -8.08
N MET A 25 8.32 -18.43 -9.10
CA MET A 25 8.55 -17.48 -10.21
C MET A 25 8.18 -16.01 -9.90
N GLU A 26 7.65 -15.69 -8.71
CA GLU A 26 7.33 -14.32 -8.28
C GLU A 26 8.44 -13.68 -7.41
N GLN A 27 9.70 -14.09 -7.54
CA GLN A 27 10.81 -13.22 -7.12
C GLN A 27 10.89 -12.06 -8.12
N GLU A 28 10.39 -10.89 -7.72
CA GLU A 28 10.60 -9.62 -8.44
C GLU A 28 12.10 -9.44 -8.67
N THR A 29 12.55 -9.75 -9.88
CA THR A 29 13.93 -9.62 -10.35
C THR A 29 14.26 -8.15 -10.52
N SER A 30 14.40 -7.45 -9.40
CA SER A 30 14.87 -6.08 -9.36
C SER A 30 16.35 -6.04 -9.77
N ASN A 31 16.69 -5.12 -10.67
CA ASN A 31 18.06 -4.91 -11.09
C ASN A 31 18.92 -4.48 -9.88
N PRO A 32 20.04 -5.17 -9.57
CA PRO A 32 20.88 -4.87 -8.40
C PRO A 32 21.34 -3.41 -8.32
N ALA A 33 21.54 -2.75 -9.47
CA ALA A 33 21.97 -1.34 -9.52
C ALA A 33 20.90 -0.39 -8.99
N ILE A 34 19.63 -0.62 -9.34
CA ILE A 34 18.50 0.15 -8.80
C ILE A 34 18.35 -0.12 -7.31
N ASP A 35 18.41 -1.39 -6.92
CA ASP A 35 18.22 -1.81 -5.54
C ASP A 35 19.27 -1.22 -4.60
N ASN A 36 20.52 -1.13 -5.05
CA ASN A 36 21.59 -0.46 -4.30
C ASN A 36 21.32 1.04 -4.14
N LEU A 37 20.88 1.72 -5.20
CA LEU A 37 20.59 3.15 -5.17
C LEU A 37 19.37 3.47 -4.27
N LEU A 38 18.33 2.63 -4.33
CA LEU A 38 17.17 2.72 -3.44
C LEU A 38 17.55 2.48 -1.97
N ASN A 39 18.51 1.60 -1.70
CA ASN A 39 19.05 1.39 -0.35
C ASN A 39 19.84 2.60 0.14
N GLU A 40 20.74 3.15 -0.68
CA GLU A 40 21.52 4.35 -0.35
C GLU A 40 20.60 5.53 0.03
N GLN A 41 19.51 5.71 -0.72
CA GLN A 41 18.53 6.77 -0.47
C GLN A 41 17.48 6.43 0.60
N LYS A 42 17.58 5.25 1.24
CA LYS A 42 16.58 4.74 2.20
C LYS A 42 15.16 4.62 1.63
N LEU A 43 15.03 4.56 0.30
CA LEU A 43 13.77 4.47 -0.44
C LEU A 43 13.31 3.03 -0.66
N LYS A 44 14.16 2.01 -0.48
CA LYS A 44 13.77 0.60 -0.69
C LYS A 44 12.49 0.23 0.09
N ASN A 45 12.24 0.87 1.23
CA ASN A 45 11.06 0.58 2.02
C ASN A 45 9.76 1.22 1.51
N ILE A 46 9.86 2.24 0.64
CA ILE A 46 8.72 2.96 0.06
C ILE A 46 8.29 2.35 -1.28
N VAL A 47 9.12 1.50 -1.89
CA VAL A 47 8.92 0.99 -3.24
C VAL A 47 7.83 -0.08 -3.25
N TYR A 48 6.81 0.15 -4.05
CA TYR A 48 5.69 -0.77 -4.21
C TYR A 48 6.13 -1.97 -5.07
N PRO A 49 5.78 -3.20 -4.65
CA PRO A 49 5.82 -4.37 -5.53
C PRO A 49 5.09 -4.08 -6.85
N ALA A 50 5.57 -4.64 -7.96
CA ALA A 50 5.11 -4.33 -9.31
C ALA A 50 3.59 -4.45 -9.46
N ARG A 51 2.99 -5.46 -8.82
CA ARG A 51 1.54 -5.64 -8.78
C ARG A 51 0.81 -4.48 -8.08
N LEU A 52 1.29 -4.08 -6.90
CA LEU A 52 0.66 -3.03 -6.11
C LEU A 52 0.86 -1.67 -6.77
N PHE A 53 2.04 -1.46 -7.35
CA PHE A 53 2.35 -0.29 -8.15
C PHE A 53 1.42 -0.16 -9.36
N ARG A 54 1.23 -1.24 -10.13
CA ARG A 54 0.27 -1.29 -11.25
C ARG A 54 -1.16 -1.02 -10.81
N THR A 55 -1.58 -1.60 -9.69
CA THR A 55 -2.92 -1.36 -9.13
C THR A 55 -3.10 0.12 -8.79
N ARG A 56 -2.09 0.72 -8.18
CA ARG A 56 -2.07 2.13 -7.81
C ARG A 56 -2.11 3.04 -9.04
N LEU A 57 -1.37 2.72 -10.10
CA LEU A 57 -1.39 3.45 -11.38
C LEU A 57 -2.78 3.45 -12.01
N ASN A 58 -3.45 2.30 -12.06
CA ASN A 58 -4.81 2.19 -12.61
C ASN A 58 -5.83 3.01 -11.79
N GLU A 59 -5.72 2.99 -10.46
CA GLU A 59 -6.61 3.79 -9.60
C GLU A 59 -6.42 5.29 -9.80
N GLU A 60 -5.18 5.74 -9.98
CA GLU A 60 -4.87 7.15 -10.25
C GLU A 60 -5.38 7.59 -11.62
N PHE A 61 -5.31 6.70 -12.62
CA PHE A 61 -5.96 6.92 -13.90
C PHE A 61 -7.48 7.12 -13.76
N LEU A 62 -8.16 6.24 -13.04
CA LEU A 62 -9.60 6.35 -12.78
C LEU A 62 -9.96 7.58 -11.93
N ARG A 63 -9.09 7.98 -11.00
CA ARG A 63 -9.26 9.20 -10.19
C ARG A 63 -9.14 10.44 -11.08
N ALA A 64 -8.11 10.51 -11.91
CA ALA A 64 -7.86 11.63 -12.80
C ALA A 64 -9.02 11.80 -13.78
N ASN A 65 -9.59 10.71 -14.30
CA ASN A 65 -10.79 10.76 -15.14
C ASN A 65 -12.01 11.35 -14.42
N ARG A 66 -12.22 10.98 -13.14
CA ARG A 66 -13.34 11.48 -12.32
C ARG A 66 -13.17 12.93 -11.86
N THR A 67 -11.94 13.32 -11.53
CA THR A 67 -11.63 14.60 -10.86
C THR A 67 -11.05 15.66 -11.78
N ARG A 68 -10.70 15.28 -13.02
CA ARG A 68 -9.94 16.09 -14.00
C ARG A 68 -8.65 16.69 -13.44
N ARG A 69 -8.03 16.01 -12.47
CA ARG A 69 -6.71 16.39 -11.95
C ARG A 69 -5.64 15.54 -12.62
N PRO A 70 -4.63 16.15 -13.24
CA PRO A 70 -3.60 15.43 -13.97
C PRO A 70 -2.67 14.65 -13.04
N PHE A 71 -1.96 13.68 -13.60
CA PHE A 71 -0.79 13.07 -12.98
C PHE A 71 0.25 12.73 -14.04
N LEU A 72 1.51 12.62 -13.62
CA LEU A 72 2.59 12.11 -14.45
C LEU A 72 2.93 10.69 -14.02
N PHE A 73 3.15 9.81 -14.99
CA PHE A 73 3.72 8.49 -14.79
C PHE A 73 5.06 8.41 -15.50
N ILE A 74 6.15 8.19 -14.79
CA ILE A 74 7.51 8.15 -15.36
C ILE A 74 8.06 6.74 -15.18
N LYS A 75 8.30 6.05 -16.30
CA LYS A 75 9.08 4.80 -16.32
C LYS A 75 10.56 5.16 -16.36
N ILE A 76 11.33 4.48 -15.50
CA ILE A 76 12.77 4.63 -15.42
C ILE A 76 13.39 3.27 -15.66
N TYR A 77 14.07 3.14 -16.80
CA TYR A 77 14.64 1.88 -17.23
C TYR A 77 15.95 1.57 -16.50
N SER A 78 16.07 0.30 -16.12
CA SER A 78 17.26 -0.27 -15.48
C SER A 78 18.20 -0.94 -16.49
N HIS A 79 17.63 -1.47 -17.58
CA HIS A 79 18.31 -2.33 -18.56
C HIS A 79 18.61 -1.59 -19.87
N GLN A 80 19.51 -0.63 -19.84
CA GLN A 80 19.97 0.01 -21.09
C GLN A 80 21.42 -0.28 -21.47
N TYR A 81 22.13 -1.08 -20.69
CA TYR A 81 23.56 -1.37 -20.94
C TYR A 81 23.90 -2.84 -20.75
N ASP A 82 23.22 -3.70 -21.53
CA ASP A 82 23.80 -4.76 -22.37
C ASP A 82 22.71 -5.73 -22.78
N PHE A 83 22.50 -5.86 -24.09
CA PHE A 83 21.46 -6.69 -24.71
C PHE A 83 21.60 -8.20 -24.38
N LEU A 84 22.76 -8.63 -23.87
CA LEU A 84 23.04 -10.01 -23.46
C LEU A 84 23.50 -10.14 -21.99
N GLY A 85 23.76 -9.04 -21.27
CA GLY A 85 24.27 -9.05 -19.89
C GLY A 85 25.77 -9.38 -19.72
N TRP A 86 26.59 -9.26 -20.78
CA TRP A 86 27.99 -9.74 -20.78
C TRP A 86 29.05 -8.61 -20.80
N GLY A 87 28.66 -7.35 -20.98
CA GLY A 87 29.58 -6.21 -20.88
C GLY A 87 29.34 -5.40 -19.60
N ARG A 88 30.28 -4.49 -19.31
CA ARG A 88 30.12 -3.50 -18.24
C ARG A 88 29.76 -2.17 -18.89
N PRO A 89 28.72 -1.45 -18.42
CA PRO A 89 28.43 -0.10 -18.89
C PRO A 89 29.66 0.79 -18.78
N SER A 90 29.78 1.77 -19.68
CA SER A 90 30.81 2.79 -19.54
C SER A 90 30.59 3.58 -18.24
N ARG A 91 31.67 3.90 -17.53
CA ARG A 91 31.58 4.66 -16.26
C ARG A 91 30.86 6.01 -16.42
N ILE A 92 30.95 6.61 -17.60
CA ILE A 92 30.31 7.89 -17.94
C ILE A 92 28.78 7.73 -17.94
N VAL A 93 28.32 6.65 -18.57
CA VAL A 93 26.92 6.30 -18.69
C VAL A 93 26.30 5.98 -17.33
N GLU A 94 26.97 5.15 -16.53
CA GLU A 94 26.50 4.81 -15.18
C GLU A 94 26.38 6.05 -14.28
N LYS A 95 27.36 6.95 -14.33
CA LYS A 95 27.31 8.24 -13.61
C LYS A 95 26.15 9.13 -14.08
N THR A 96 25.93 9.20 -15.40
CA THR A 96 24.83 9.99 -15.99
C THR A 96 23.47 9.47 -15.50
N TRP A 97 23.28 8.15 -15.54
CA TRP A 97 22.08 7.50 -15.05
C TRP A 97 21.86 7.75 -13.55
N ARG A 98 22.92 7.59 -12.73
CA ARG A 98 22.88 7.80 -11.27
C ARG A 98 22.52 9.24 -10.90
N ILE A 99 23.18 10.24 -11.49
CA ILE A 99 22.88 11.66 -11.22
C ILE A 99 21.43 11.99 -11.56
N SER A 100 20.94 11.47 -12.68
CA SER A 100 19.59 11.73 -13.13
C SER A 100 18.54 11.10 -12.21
N LEU A 101 18.78 9.86 -11.77
CA LEU A 101 17.92 9.19 -10.79
C LEU A 101 17.88 9.90 -9.44
N LEU A 102 19.05 10.28 -8.92
CA LEU A 102 19.13 10.98 -7.63
C LEU A 102 18.41 12.34 -7.69
N THR A 103 18.53 13.05 -8.82
CA THR A 103 17.83 14.31 -9.03
C THR A 103 16.32 14.12 -9.21
N MET A 104 15.89 13.05 -9.87
CA MET A 104 14.47 12.69 -9.93
C MET A 104 13.92 12.39 -8.53
N PHE A 105 14.66 11.64 -7.73
CA PHE A 105 14.26 11.28 -6.37
C PHE A 105 14.19 12.48 -5.41
N SER A 106 15.04 13.50 -5.60
CA SER A 106 14.95 14.73 -4.80
C SER A 106 13.70 15.56 -5.05
N HIS A 107 13.00 15.33 -6.17
CA HIS A 107 11.73 16.00 -6.49
C HIS A 107 10.48 15.22 -6.06
N LEU A 108 10.65 13.99 -5.57
CA LEU A 108 9.52 13.19 -5.10
C LEU A 108 8.90 13.86 -3.89
N ARG A 109 7.62 14.19 -4.00
CA ARG A 109 6.83 14.65 -2.86
C ARG A 109 6.29 13.45 -2.11
N PHE A 110 5.85 13.69 -0.88
CA PHE A 110 5.34 12.63 0.01
C PHE A 110 4.13 11.87 -0.55
N ILE A 111 3.36 12.48 -1.46
CA ILE A 111 2.17 11.89 -2.10
C ILE A 111 2.53 11.03 -3.31
N ASP A 112 3.72 11.21 -3.88
CA ASP A 112 4.13 10.54 -5.10
C ASP A 112 4.43 9.06 -4.81
N VAL A 113 4.18 8.19 -5.79
CA VAL A 113 4.27 6.73 -5.61
C VAL A 113 5.45 6.20 -6.40
N LEU A 114 6.27 5.36 -5.77
CA LEU A 114 7.39 4.66 -6.39
C LEU A 114 7.12 3.16 -6.39
N GLY A 115 7.44 2.44 -7.46
CA GLY A 115 7.29 0.98 -7.50
C GLY A 115 8.03 0.30 -8.63
N TYR A 116 8.15 -1.03 -8.56
CA TYR A 116 8.76 -1.81 -9.64
C TYR A 116 7.83 -1.91 -10.86
N LEU A 117 8.41 -2.04 -12.06
CA LEU A 117 7.64 -2.32 -13.27
C LEU A 117 7.42 -3.83 -13.43
N SER A 118 6.26 -4.24 -13.96
CA SER A 118 5.87 -5.66 -14.06
C SER A 118 6.68 -6.47 -15.07
N ASP A 119 7.33 -5.81 -16.00
CA ASP A 119 8.23 -6.39 -17.00
C ASP A 119 9.69 -6.48 -16.51
N SER A 120 9.94 -6.20 -15.23
CA SER A 120 11.27 -6.07 -14.62
C SER A 120 12.19 -5.08 -15.33
N SER A 121 11.65 -4.22 -16.19
CA SER A 121 12.47 -3.29 -16.99
C SER A 121 13.10 -2.19 -16.13
N GLY A 122 12.52 -1.90 -14.96
CA GLY A 122 13.03 -0.95 -13.99
C GLY A 122 12.00 -0.54 -12.95
N ILE A 123 11.91 0.76 -12.69
CA ILE A 123 10.99 1.35 -11.69
C ILE A 123 10.07 2.37 -12.34
N GLY A 124 8.87 2.51 -11.79
CA GLY A 124 7.92 3.54 -12.15
C GLY A 124 7.74 4.54 -11.02
N VAL A 125 7.50 5.79 -11.40
CA VAL A 125 7.15 6.90 -10.52
C VAL A 125 5.80 7.47 -10.94
N ILE A 126 4.88 7.65 -10.00
CA ILE A 126 3.61 8.34 -10.22
C ILE A 126 3.68 9.67 -9.46
N LEU A 127 3.77 10.78 -10.18
CA LEU A 127 3.71 12.12 -9.59
C LEU A 127 2.25 12.61 -9.58
N LEU A 128 1.65 12.70 -8.38
CA LEU A 128 0.23 12.96 -8.21
C LEU A 128 -0.10 14.46 -8.30
N ASN A 129 -1.15 14.86 -9.03
CA ASN A 129 -1.47 16.29 -9.20
C ASN A 129 -0.28 17.07 -9.75
N SER A 130 0.39 16.48 -10.74
CA SER A 130 1.52 17.09 -11.45
C SER A 130 1.19 17.22 -12.92
N ASP A 131 1.69 18.27 -13.53
CA ASP A 131 1.53 18.59 -14.94
C ASP A 131 2.90 18.71 -15.63
N MET A 132 2.88 19.19 -16.87
CA MET A 132 4.08 19.39 -17.68
C MET A 132 5.12 20.30 -17.02
N SER A 133 4.70 21.30 -16.25
CA SER A 133 5.63 22.25 -15.62
C SER A 133 6.52 21.57 -14.59
N THR A 134 5.97 20.63 -13.82
CA THR A 134 6.74 19.80 -12.88
C THR A 134 7.80 18.98 -13.61
N LEU A 135 7.44 18.38 -14.75
CA LEU A 135 8.37 17.58 -15.55
C LEU A 135 9.50 18.45 -16.13
N GLU A 136 9.17 19.63 -16.64
CA GLU A 136 10.18 20.57 -17.14
C GLU A 136 11.15 21.04 -16.06
N GLY A 137 10.66 21.29 -14.84
CA GLY A 137 11.49 21.62 -13.69
C GLY A 137 12.51 20.52 -13.38
N ILE A 138 12.02 19.28 -13.24
CA ILE A 138 12.86 18.09 -13.02
C ILE A 138 13.91 17.96 -14.13
N ARG A 139 13.49 18.11 -15.39
CA ARG A 139 14.37 18.01 -16.56
C ARG A 139 15.47 19.06 -16.53
N LYS A 140 15.13 20.33 -16.29
CA LYS A 140 16.10 21.44 -16.24
C LYS A 140 17.15 21.20 -15.17
N GLU A 141 16.74 20.73 -13.99
CA GLU A 141 17.69 20.42 -12.91
C GLU A 141 18.60 19.23 -13.26
N ILE A 142 18.06 18.18 -13.89
CA ILE A 142 18.88 17.05 -14.36
C ILE A 142 19.93 17.54 -15.37
N LEU A 143 19.53 18.31 -16.38
CA LEU A 143 20.44 18.82 -17.40
C LEU A 143 21.51 19.74 -16.79
N HIS A 144 21.14 20.59 -15.84
CA HIS A 144 22.07 21.44 -15.10
C HIS A 144 23.12 20.60 -14.37
N LYS A 145 22.70 19.61 -13.57
CA LYS A 145 23.61 18.74 -12.81
C LYS A 145 24.51 17.89 -13.71
N LEU A 146 24.01 17.46 -14.87
CA LEU A 146 24.83 16.76 -15.86
C LEU A 146 25.84 17.69 -16.54
N ASN A 147 25.49 18.97 -16.76
CA ASN A 147 26.43 19.98 -17.26
C ASN A 147 27.57 20.21 -16.28
N ASP A 148 27.24 20.43 -15.01
CA ASP A 148 28.21 20.68 -13.93
C ASP A 148 29.18 19.51 -13.77
N ALA A 149 28.70 18.28 -13.99
CA ALA A 149 29.50 17.07 -13.95
C ALA A 149 30.32 16.81 -15.24
N GLY A 150 30.20 17.65 -16.28
CA GLY A 150 30.85 17.45 -17.58
C GLY A 150 30.29 16.27 -18.39
N LEU A 151 29.06 15.84 -18.09
CA LEU A 151 28.44 14.62 -18.64
C LEU A 151 27.43 14.89 -19.75
N ILE A 152 27.16 16.15 -20.14
CA ILE A 152 26.22 16.47 -21.23
C ILE A 152 26.53 15.72 -22.53
N GLN A 153 27.80 15.49 -22.83
CA GLN A 153 28.19 14.76 -24.04
C GLN A 153 27.72 13.31 -24.05
N ALA A 154 27.50 12.70 -22.87
CA ALA A 154 26.94 11.36 -22.76
C ALA A 154 25.52 11.27 -23.34
N LEU A 155 24.79 12.39 -23.35
CA LEU A 155 23.44 12.50 -23.93
C LEU A 155 23.44 12.45 -25.46
N ARG A 156 24.59 12.60 -26.12
CA ARG A 156 24.70 12.44 -27.58
C ARG A 156 24.60 10.98 -28.02
N HIS A 157 24.91 10.04 -27.13
CA HIS A 157 24.66 8.63 -27.38
C HIS A 157 23.16 8.40 -27.35
N ARG A 158 22.57 7.93 -28.45
CA ARG A 158 21.14 7.59 -28.52
C ARG A 158 20.95 6.15 -28.06
N PRO A 159 20.50 5.89 -26.82
CA PRO A 159 20.13 4.54 -26.41
C PRO A 159 18.89 4.08 -27.20
N LYS A 160 18.72 2.76 -27.34
CA LYS A 160 17.54 2.18 -28.03
C LYS A 160 16.22 2.53 -27.31
N ASN A 161 16.28 2.66 -25.98
CA ASN A 161 15.19 3.13 -25.13
C ASN A 161 15.66 4.39 -24.37
N PRO A 162 14.79 5.35 -24.04
CA PRO A 162 15.16 6.55 -23.29
C PRO A 162 15.38 6.23 -21.80
N ILE A 163 16.29 6.94 -21.10
CA ILE A 163 16.54 6.68 -19.67
C ILE A 163 15.25 6.92 -18.85
N PHE A 164 14.55 8.00 -19.19
CA PHE A 164 13.25 8.34 -18.63
C PHE A 164 12.22 8.36 -19.75
N GLN A 165 11.20 7.50 -19.63
CA GLN A 165 10.00 7.58 -20.43
C GLN A 165 8.88 8.11 -19.55
N ALA A 166 8.59 9.40 -19.71
CA ALA A 166 7.51 10.06 -19.02
C ALA A 166 6.22 9.92 -19.83
N TYR A 167 5.12 9.74 -19.11
CA TYR A 167 3.78 9.71 -19.63
C TYR A 167 2.94 10.73 -18.88
N LEU A 168 2.26 11.61 -19.59
CA LEU A 168 1.34 12.58 -19.00
C LEU A 168 -0.10 12.14 -19.21
N TYR A 169 -0.86 12.07 -18.11
CA TYR A 169 -2.31 11.94 -18.17
C TYR A 169 -2.98 13.19 -17.64
N SER A 170 -3.59 13.96 -18.54
CA SER A 170 -4.20 15.24 -18.24
C SER A 170 -5.70 15.14 -17.85
N GLY A 171 -6.38 14.07 -18.24
CA GLY A 171 -7.83 13.90 -18.01
C GLY A 171 -8.71 14.93 -18.74
N LEU A 172 -8.19 15.59 -19.78
CA LEU A 172 -8.83 16.68 -20.50
C LEU A 172 -9.76 16.20 -21.64
N GLN A 173 -10.61 17.11 -22.15
CA GLN A 173 -11.54 16.84 -23.28
C GLN A 173 -10.80 16.83 -24.63
N GLU A 174 -11.44 16.30 -25.68
CA GLU A 174 -10.83 16.14 -27.02
C GLU A 174 -10.19 17.41 -27.60
N LYS A 175 -10.77 18.59 -27.33
CA LYS A 175 -10.25 19.87 -27.84
C LYS A 175 -8.92 20.27 -27.20
N ASP A 176 -8.72 19.93 -25.94
CA ASP A 176 -7.46 20.18 -25.20
C ASP A 176 -6.36 19.16 -25.57
N ASN A 177 -6.73 18.06 -26.25
CA ASN A 177 -5.76 17.06 -26.70
C ASN A 177 -4.88 17.59 -27.84
N LEU A 178 -5.40 18.44 -28.74
CA LEU A 178 -4.63 18.99 -29.85
C LEU A 178 -3.52 19.93 -29.38
N GLU A 179 -3.83 20.84 -28.44
CA GLU A 179 -2.83 21.74 -27.84
C GLU A 179 -1.80 20.94 -27.03
N LEU A 180 -2.23 19.87 -26.35
CA LEU A 180 -1.33 18.97 -25.65
C LEU A 180 -0.37 18.27 -26.62
N ASP A 181 -0.87 17.76 -27.75
CA ASP A 181 -0.06 17.04 -28.74
C ASP A 181 1.02 17.94 -29.37
N GLU A 182 0.73 19.22 -29.59
CA GLU A 182 1.73 20.21 -30.02
C GLU A 182 2.82 20.42 -28.97
N LYS A 183 2.44 20.62 -27.70
CA LYS A 183 3.39 20.74 -26.58
C LYS A 183 4.24 19.48 -26.39
N LEU A 184 3.66 18.29 -26.60
CA LEU A 184 4.39 17.02 -26.56
C LEU A 184 5.47 16.94 -27.67
N LYS A 185 5.12 17.35 -28.90
CA LYS A 185 6.07 17.40 -30.02
C LYS A 185 7.20 18.38 -29.76
N GLU A 186 6.87 19.58 -29.29
CA GLU A 186 7.86 20.60 -28.94
C GLU A 186 8.83 20.07 -27.88
N PHE A 187 8.30 19.51 -26.78
CA PHE A 187 9.11 18.93 -25.72
C PHE A 187 10.07 17.86 -26.26
N ASN A 188 9.58 16.88 -27.01
CA ASN A 188 10.38 15.78 -27.53
C ASN A 188 11.46 16.23 -28.55
N SER A 189 11.19 17.29 -29.32
CA SER A 189 12.16 17.84 -30.29
C SER A 189 13.44 18.38 -29.62
N THR A 190 13.34 18.82 -28.36
CA THR A 190 14.44 19.45 -27.62
C THR A 190 15.26 18.47 -26.77
N ASN A 191 14.89 17.18 -26.71
CA ASN A 191 15.34 16.26 -25.66
C ASN A 191 16.39 15.21 -26.06
N GLY A 192 16.83 15.18 -27.32
CA GLY A 192 17.97 14.34 -27.73
C GLY A 192 17.83 12.83 -27.42
N SER A 193 16.60 12.31 -27.33
CA SER A 193 16.28 10.91 -26.97
C SER A 193 16.54 10.52 -25.51
N PHE A 194 16.93 11.46 -24.63
CA PHE A 194 17.21 11.18 -23.22
C PHE A 194 15.95 11.17 -22.34
N PHE A 195 15.07 12.14 -22.57
CA PHE A 195 13.70 12.18 -22.05
C PHE A 195 12.74 12.04 -23.22
N THR A 196 11.78 11.15 -23.07
CA THR A 196 10.60 11.12 -23.94
C THR A 196 9.38 11.41 -23.10
N LEU A 197 8.48 12.22 -23.64
CA LEU A 197 7.17 12.42 -23.07
C LEU A 197 6.11 11.98 -24.06
N GLU A 198 5.29 11.06 -23.61
CA GLU A 198 4.17 10.54 -24.38
C GLU A 198 2.87 10.82 -23.63
N ARG A 199 1.77 10.80 -24.36
CA ARG A 199 0.46 10.76 -23.74
C ARG A 199 0.26 9.38 -23.15
N LEU A 200 -0.22 9.32 -21.90
CA LEU A 200 -0.62 8.05 -21.32
C LEU A 200 -1.96 7.60 -21.92
N ASN A 201 -1.94 6.59 -22.76
CA ASN A 201 -3.17 5.99 -23.27
C ASN A 201 -3.69 4.94 -22.28
N LEU A 202 -5.00 4.71 -22.33
CA LEU A 202 -5.60 3.65 -21.53
C LEU A 202 -4.96 2.30 -21.86
N SER A 203 -4.64 2.03 -23.13
CA SER A 203 -3.94 0.82 -23.58
C SER A 203 -2.57 0.61 -22.94
N ASP A 204 -1.88 1.69 -22.57
CA ASP A 204 -0.53 1.63 -21.99
C ASP A 204 -0.56 1.18 -20.51
N ILE A 205 -1.73 1.29 -19.88
CA ILE A 205 -2.04 0.83 -18.52
C ILE A 205 -2.85 -0.48 -18.57
N TRP A 206 -3.68 -0.61 -19.59
CA TRP A 206 -4.68 -1.63 -19.81
C TRP A 206 -4.16 -2.72 -20.75
N GLU A 207 -3.20 -3.48 -20.28
CA GLU A 207 -3.28 -4.92 -20.49
C GLU A 207 -4.50 -5.41 -19.72
N HIS A 208 -5.42 -6.11 -20.39
CA HIS A 208 -6.63 -6.68 -19.80
C HIS A 208 -6.42 -7.09 -18.33
N PRO A 209 -7.07 -6.42 -17.35
CA PRO A 209 -7.21 -6.96 -16.02
C PRO A 209 -8.28 -8.07 -16.03
N HIS A 210 -8.17 -9.00 -16.98
CA HIS A 210 -8.72 -10.34 -16.83
C HIS A 210 -7.67 -11.13 -16.05
N THR A 211 -7.32 -10.69 -14.84
CA THR A 211 -8.01 -11.24 -13.70
C THR A 211 -8.21 -10.16 -12.64
N ILE A 212 -9.45 -9.93 -12.21
CA ILE A 212 -9.65 -9.72 -10.77
C ILE A 212 -9.02 -10.98 -10.17
N LYS A 213 -7.78 -10.88 -9.66
CA LYS A 213 -7.03 -12.07 -9.25
C LYS A 213 -7.99 -12.87 -8.38
N PHE A 214 -8.26 -14.11 -8.78
CA PHE A 214 -9.23 -15.00 -8.13
C PHE A 214 -9.11 -14.92 -6.59
N ARG A 215 -7.89 -14.71 -6.09
CA ARG A 215 -7.56 -14.41 -4.70
C ARG A 215 -8.24 -13.20 -4.06
N HIS A 216 -8.39 -12.05 -4.72
CA HIS A 216 -9.13 -10.90 -4.16
C HIS A 216 -10.62 -11.20 -4.04
N VAL A 217 -11.19 -11.91 -5.03
CA VAL A 217 -12.58 -12.40 -4.94
C VAL A 217 -12.70 -13.40 -3.81
N ILE A 218 -11.83 -14.41 -3.75
CA ILE A 218 -11.79 -15.37 -2.64
C ILE A 218 -11.70 -14.64 -1.31
N LYS A 219 -10.71 -13.76 -1.12
CA LYS A 219 -10.52 -13.02 0.13
C LYS A 219 -11.77 -12.24 0.49
N ARG A 220 -12.37 -11.53 -0.46
CA ARG A 220 -13.60 -10.75 -0.24
C ARG A 220 -14.78 -11.64 0.12
N THR A 221 -14.94 -12.77 -0.57
CA THR A 221 -15.99 -13.76 -0.31
C THR A 221 -15.80 -14.41 1.06
N THR A 222 -14.58 -14.81 1.40
CA THR A 222 -14.22 -15.34 2.72
C THR A 222 -14.48 -14.31 3.81
N ASP A 223 -14.08 -13.05 3.63
CA ASP A 223 -14.35 -11.97 4.57
C ASP A 223 -15.85 -11.80 4.80
N LEU A 224 -16.65 -11.82 3.74
CA LEU A 224 -18.11 -11.68 3.81
C LEU A 224 -18.75 -12.87 4.54
N ILE A 225 -18.37 -14.10 4.21
CA ILE A 225 -18.88 -15.32 4.85
C ILE A 225 -18.50 -15.34 6.33
N CYS A 226 -17.22 -15.14 6.63
CA CYS A 226 -16.71 -15.16 8.01
C CYS A 226 -17.35 -14.06 8.86
N ALA A 227 -17.45 -12.83 8.36
CA ALA A 227 -18.06 -11.74 9.10
C ALA A 227 -19.56 -11.94 9.31
N SER A 228 -20.28 -12.45 8.30
CA SER A 228 -21.72 -12.73 8.40
C SER A 228 -22.01 -13.85 9.40
N LEU A 229 -21.26 -14.96 9.32
CA LEU A 229 -21.37 -16.06 10.29
C LEU A 229 -21.01 -15.61 11.71
N ALA A 230 -19.92 -14.83 11.86
CA ALA A 230 -19.52 -14.29 13.15
C ALA A 230 -20.60 -13.37 13.75
N LEU A 231 -21.23 -12.51 12.95
CA LEU A 231 -22.33 -11.67 13.44
C LEU A 231 -23.53 -12.48 13.91
N ILE A 232 -23.91 -13.53 13.19
CA ILE A 232 -25.03 -14.40 13.56
C ILE A 232 -24.71 -15.15 14.86
N ILE A 233 -23.57 -15.84 14.90
CA ILE A 233 -23.15 -16.67 16.05
C ILE A 233 -22.94 -15.81 17.30
N LEU A 234 -22.32 -14.63 17.14
CA LEU A 234 -22.02 -13.73 18.26
C LEU A 234 -23.18 -12.78 18.57
N SER A 235 -24.31 -12.85 17.86
CA SER A 235 -25.44 -11.92 18.07
C SER A 235 -25.95 -11.88 19.53
N PRO A 236 -26.04 -12.98 20.30
CA PRO A 236 -26.46 -12.91 21.70
C PRO A 236 -25.44 -12.16 22.56
N LEU A 237 -24.15 -12.37 22.30
CA LEU A 237 -23.06 -11.67 22.99
C LEU A 237 -23.03 -10.18 22.63
N LEU A 238 -23.24 -9.84 21.36
CA LEU A 238 -23.34 -8.44 20.90
C LEU A 238 -24.50 -7.72 21.58
N LEU A 239 -25.65 -8.38 21.74
CA LEU A 239 -26.80 -7.82 22.45
C LEU A 239 -26.49 -7.62 23.93
N PHE A 240 -25.84 -8.59 24.59
CA PHE A 240 -25.39 -8.44 25.96
C PHE A 240 -24.42 -7.27 26.14
N CYS A 241 -23.40 -7.17 25.27
CA CYS A 241 -22.47 -6.04 25.26
C CYS A 241 -23.21 -4.71 25.04
N ALA A 242 -24.16 -4.65 24.12
CA ALA A 242 -24.95 -3.45 23.85
C ALA A 242 -25.75 -3.00 25.08
N LEU A 243 -26.39 -3.94 25.78
CA LEU A 243 -27.12 -3.67 27.02
C LEU A 243 -26.17 -3.20 28.13
N ALA A 244 -25.05 -3.88 28.33
CA ALA A 244 -24.08 -3.52 29.36
C ALA A 244 -23.48 -2.12 29.12
N VAL A 245 -23.20 -1.76 27.86
CA VAL A 245 -22.81 -0.39 27.47
C VAL A 245 -23.91 0.60 27.84
N LYS A 246 -25.17 0.30 27.48
CA LYS A 246 -26.30 1.20 27.72
C LYS A 246 -26.63 1.38 29.20
N LEU A 247 -26.43 0.35 30.02
CA LEU A 247 -26.58 0.43 31.47
C LEU A 247 -25.43 1.20 32.13
N SER A 248 -24.22 1.10 31.58
CA SER A 248 -23.03 1.81 32.11
C SER A 248 -23.06 3.30 31.80
N ASP A 249 -23.58 3.69 30.63
CA ASP A 249 -23.79 5.08 30.23
C ASP A 249 -25.15 5.25 29.53
N PRO A 250 -26.23 5.48 30.30
CA PRO A 250 -27.59 5.58 29.76
C PRO A 250 -27.78 6.73 28.77
N LYS A 251 -27.00 7.81 28.90
CA LYS A 251 -27.09 8.99 28.02
C LYS A 251 -26.32 8.77 26.72
N GLY A 252 -25.29 7.92 26.74
CA GLY A 252 -24.47 7.62 25.58
C GLY A 252 -25.11 6.71 24.53
N PRO A 253 -24.69 6.84 23.26
CA PRO A 253 -24.99 5.86 22.23
C PRO A 253 -24.13 4.61 22.44
N VAL A 254 -24.73 3.44 22.20
CA VAL A 254 -24.06 2.13 22.31
C VAL A 254 -22.87 2.01 21.36
N ILE A 255 -23.06 2.47 20.12
CA ILE A 255 -22.03 2.43 19.08
C ILE A 255 -21.27 3.75 19.06
N PHE A 256 -19.96 3.66 19.25
CA PHE A 256 -19.01 4.73 18.97
C PHE A 256 -18.62 4.68 17.48
N LYS A 257 -18.57 5.84 16.84
CA LYS A 257 -18.24 6.02 15.43
C LYS A 257 -16.97 6.85 15.32
N GLN A 258 -16.01 6.41 14.52
CA GLN A 258 -14.77 7.15 14.30
C GLN A 258 -14.37 7.12 12.83
N THR A 259 -14.01 8.29 12.28
CA THR A 259 -13.46 8.38 10.93
C THR A 259 -12.06 7.78 10.89
N ARG A 260 -11.84 6.87 9.95
CA ARG A 260 -10.58 6.18 9.72
C ARG A 260 -10.20 6.26 8.26
N VAL A 261 -8.91 6.06 7.99
CA VAL A 261 -8.37 6.01 6.63
C VAL A 261 -8.30 4.54 6.19
N GLY A 262 -8.99 4.23 5.11
CA GLY A 262 -9.00 2.91 4.48
C GLY A 262 -8.06 2.83 3.30
N ARG A 263 -8.34 1.85 2.42
CA ARG A 263 -7.56 1.62 1.21
C ARG A 263 -7.46 2.89 0.37
N ASN A 264 -6.26 3.20 -0.09
CA ASN A 264 -5.89 4.34 -0.93
C ASN A 264 -6.25 5.70 -0.34
N GLY A 265 -6.28 5.80 0.99
CA GLY A 265 -6.62 7.05 1.65
C GLY A 265 -8.13 7.32 1.76
N LYS A 266 -8.99 6.42 1.27
CA LYS A 266 -10.45 6.61 1.34
C LYS A 266 -10.93 6.63 2.78
N LEU A 267 -11.62 7.69 3.18
CA LEU A 267 -12.20 7.78 4.52
C LEU A 267 -13.41 6.85 4.67
N PHE A 268 -13.54 6.23 5.84
CA PHE A 268 -14.72 5.45 6.22
C PHE A 268 -15.03 5.61 7.71
N THR A 269 -16.26 5.28 8.10
CA THR A 269 -16.70 5.31 9.50
C THR A 269 -16.53 3.94 10.13
N MET A 270 -15.56 3.81 11.03
CA MET A 270 -15.35 2.60 11.83
C MET A 270 -16.31 2.54 13.02
N TYR A 271 -16.94 1.39 13.24
CA TYR A 271 -17.86 1.16 14.35
C TYR A 271 -17.20 0.39 15.50
N LYS A 272 -17.44 0.82 16.73
CA LYS A 272 -17.01 0.12 17.95
C LYS A 272 -18.11 0.18 18.99
N PHE A 273 -18.10 -0.72 19.97
CA PHE A 273 -18.85 -0.43 21.19
C PHE A 273 -18.16 0.73 21.90
N ARG A 274 -18.96 1.64 22.41
CA ARG A 274 -18.48 2.61 23.37
C ARG A 274 -17.89 1.85 24.55
N SER A 275 -16.75 2.32 25.06
CA SER A 275 -16.10 1.79 26.28
C SER A 275 -15.71 2.91 27.24
N MET A 276 -15.97 4.15 26.85
CA MET A 276 -15.69 5.38 27.59
C MET A 276 -16.97 6.17 27.76
N TYR A 277 -17.08 6.92 28.86
CA TYR A 277 -18.18 7.85 29.09
C TYR A 277 -18.29 8.90 27.97
N VAL A 278 -19.48 9.45 27.75
CA VAL A 278 -19.71 10.50 26.72
C VAL A 278 -18.80 11.73 26.91
N ASP A 279 -18.48 12.10 28.14
CA ASP A 279 -17.65 13.25 28.53
C ASP A 279 -16.13 12.93 28.51
N ALA A 280 -15.72 11.77 28.00
CA ALA A 280 -14.32 11.34 27.99
C ALA A 280 -13.35 12.33 27.32
N GLU A 281 -13.75 13.02 26.25
CA GLU A 281 -12.86 13.98 25.58
C GLU A 281 -12.70 15.27 26.38
N GLU A 282 -13.68 15.64 27.21
CA GLU A 282 -13.60 16.76 28.13
C GLU A 282 -12.64 16.43 29.28
N ARG A 283 -12.86 15.28 29.94
CA ARG A 283 -11.96 14.75 30.99
C ARG A 283 -10.53 14.56 30.49
N LYS A 284 -10.34 14.22 29.21
CA LYS A 284 -9.00 14.06 28.62
C LYS A 284 -8.16 15.33 28.75
N LYS A 285 -8.75 16.51 28.56
CA LYS A 285 -8.01 17.79 28.64
C LYS A 285 -7.40 17.99 30.03
N GLU A 286 -8.15 17.61 31.07
CA GLU A 286 -7.72 17.69 32.46
C GLU A 286 -6.68 16.61 32.80
N LEU A 287 -6.78 15.43 32.17
CA LEU A 287 -5.91 14.29 32.40
C LEU A 287 -4.61 14.32 31.59
N MET A 288 -4.45 15.21 30.60
CA MET A 288 -3.24 15.29 29.76
C MET A 288 -1.94 15.46 30.59
N ALA A 289 -2.02 16.10 31.75
CA ALA A 289 -0.90 16.24 32.69
C ALA A 289 -0.43 14.90 33.30
N GLN A 290 -1.26 13.85 33.24
CA GLN A 290 -1.02 12.51 33.78
C GLN A 290 -0.72 11.47 32.68
N ASN A 291 -0.34 11.91 31.48
CA ASN A 291 -0.04 11.01 30.36
C ASN A 291 1.24 10.18 30.65
N GLU A 292 1.11 8.85 30.71
CA GLU A 292 2.21 7.94 31.04
C GLU A 292 3.14 7.67 29.83
N THR A 293 2.70 8.01 28.62
CA THR A 293 3.53 7.98 27.42
C THR A 293 3.77 9.40 26.95
N GLY A 294 4.94 9.97 27.20
CA GLY A 294 5.35 11.33 26.81
C GLY A 294 5.42 11.61 25.29
N GLY A 295 4.59 10.96 24.48
CA GLY A 295 4.44 11.15 23.03
C GLY A 295 3.00 11.44 22.60
N LYS A 296 2.72 11.31 21.30
CA LYS A 296 1.47 11.75 20.64
C LYS A 296 0.19 10.99 21.02
N THR A 297 0.33 9.86 21.71
CA THR A 297 -0.79 9.01 22.13
C THR A 297 -0.94 9.08 23.64
N PHE A 298 -2.10 9.55 24.12
CA PHE A 298 -2.43 9.50 25.54
C PHE A 298 -2.63 8.04 25.98
N LYS A 299 -1.81 7.57 26.92
CA LYS A 299 -2.02 6.27 27.58
C LYS A 299 -1.98 6.48 29.09
N MET A 300 -2.93 5.83 29.77
CA MET A 300 -3.02 5.77 31.21
C MET A 300 -3.53 4.38 31.55
N LYS A 301 -2.79 3.61 32.34
CA LYS A 301 -3.12 2.21 32.65
C LYS A 301 -4.49 2.07 33.33
N ASN A 302 -4.84 3.03 34.18
CA ASN A 302 -6.14 3.13 34.85
C ASN A 302 -6.86 4.40 34.39
N ASP A 303 -7.25 4.43 33.11
CA ASP A 303 -7.91 5.59 32.51
C ASP A 303 -9.34 5.79 33.09
N PRO A 304 -9.59 6.85 33.89
CA PRO A 304 -10.88 7.07 34.56
C PRO A 304 -12.00 7.48 33.59
N ARG A 305 -11.68 7.66 32.30
CA ARG A 305 -12.66 7.89 31.23
C ARG A 305 -13.36 6.60 30.81
N ILE A 306 -12.76 5.45 31.10
CA ILE A 306 -13.31 4.12 30.83
C ILE A 306 -14.21 3.75 32.01
N TYR A 307 -15.46 3.38 31.74
CA TYR A 307 -16.33 2.85 32.80
C TYR A 307 -15.93 1.41 33.15
N PRO A 308 -16.29 0.87 34.34
CA PRO A 308 -15.80 -0.43 34.82
C PRO A 308 -15.97 -1.57 33.80
N PHE A 309 -17.15 -1.71 33.20
CA PHE A 309 -17.40 -2.73 32.16
C PHE A 309 -16.65 -2.45 30.84
N GLY A 310 -16.29 -1.19 30.58
CA GLY A 310 -15.48 -0.77 29.44
C GLY A 310 -14.08 -1.38 29.44
N HIS A 311 -13.50 -1.62 30.63
CA HIS A 311 -12.24 -2.36 30.74
C HIS A 311 -12.37 -3.81 30.28
N VAL A 312 -13.49 -4.47 30.61
CA VAL A 312 -13.78 -5.84 30.14
C VAL A 312 -13.92 -5.86 28.62
N LEU A 313 -14.67 -4.90 28.06
CA LEU A 313 -14.83 -4.79 26.61
C LEU A 313 -13.48 -4.67 25.89
N ARG A 314 -12.56 -3.83 26.39
CA ARG A 314 -11.23 -3.63 25.79
C ARG A 314 -10.30 -4.82 26.00
N LYS A 315 -10.28 -5.39 27.21
CA LYS A 315 -9.41 -6.52 27.57
C LYS A 315 -9.61 -7.71 26.64
N PHE A 316 -10.88 -8.03 26.37
CA PHE A 316 -11.27 -9.11 25.47
C PHE A 316 -11.58 -8.62 24.04
N SER A 317 -11.23 -7.37 23.70
CA SER A 317 -11.45 -6.76 22.38
C SER A 317 -12.89 -6.89 21.86
N LEU A 318 -13.86 -7.03 22.78
CA LEU A 318 -15.28 -7.11 22.47
C LEU A 318 -15.78 -5.77 21.90
N ASP A 319 -15.12 -4.67 22.27
CA ASP A 319 -15.42 -3.33 21.73
C ASP A 319 -15.20 -3.23 20.21
N GLU A 320 -14.38 -4.09 19.63
CA GLU A 320 -14.07 -4.10 18.20
C GLU A 320 -15.05 -4.95 17.38
N LEU A 321 -15.91 -5.76 17.99
CA LEU A 321 -16.85 -6.64 17.26
C LEU A 321 -17.82 -5.91 16.31
N PRO A 322 -18.32 -4.69 16.59
CA PRO A 322 -19.15 -3.96 15.62
C PRO A 322 -18.45 -3.67 14.27
N GLN A 323 -17.12 -3.76 14.20
CA GLN A 323 -16.36 -3.63 12.94
C GLN A 323 -16.66 -4.77 11.96
N LEU A 324 -17.25 -5.90 12.39
CA LEU A 324 -17.73 -6.94 11.47
C LEU A 324 -18.70 -6.37 10.43
N VAL A 325 -19.48 -5.33 10.79
CA VAL A 325 -20.34 -4.60 9.85
C VAL A 325 -19.51 -3.82 8.83
N ASN A 326 -18.37 -3.23 9.21
CA ASN A 326 -17.45 -2.58 8.27
C ASN A 326 -16.85 -3.58 7.28
N ILE A 327 -16.60 -4.82 7.72
CA ILE A 327 -16.15 -5.89 6.84
C ILE A 327 -17.26 -6.20 5.82
N ILE A 328 -18.50 -6.40 6.25
CA ILE A 328 -19.62 -6.65 5.31
C ILE A 328 -19.79 -5.50 4.31
N LYS A 329 -19.68 -4.24 4.76
CA LYS A 329 -19.74 -3.04 3.89
C LYS A 329 -18.59 -2.94 2.88
N GLY A 330 -17.48 -3.63 3.12
CA GLY A 330 -16.28 -3.60 2.28
C GLY A 330 -15.29 -2.49 2.63
N ASP A 331 -15.50 -1.79 3.75
CA ASP A 331 -14.54 -0.81 4.27
C ASP A 331 -13.31 -1.49 4.87
N MET A 332 -13.50 -2.70 5.43
CA MET A 332 -12.49 -3.49 6.12
C MET A 332 -12.46 -4.95 5.61
N SER A 333 -11.40 -5.65 5.97
CA SER A 333 -11.14 -7.09 5.78
C SER A 333 -11.03 -7.76 7.16
N VAL A 334 -11.16 -9.09 7.25
CA VAL A 334 -10.90 -9.79 8.51
C VAL A 334 -9.44 -9.61 8.92
N VAL A 335 -8.53 -9.80 7.95
CA VAL A 335 -7.08 -9.66 8.15
C VAL A 335 -6.52 -8.56 7.25
N GLY A 336 -5.72 -7.67 7.82
CA GLY A 336 -5.08 -6.56 7.12
C GLY A 336 -4.47 -5.54 8.10
N PRO A 337 -3.73 -4.52 7.62
CA PRO A 337 -3.18 -3.47 8.46
C PRO A 337 -4.26 -2.74 9.28
N ARG A 338 -3.93 -2.31 10.50
CA ARG A 338 -4.88 -1.57 11.34
C ARG A 338 -5.29 -0.24 10.67
N PRO A 339 -6.59 0.10 10.60
CA PRO A 339 -7.02 1.37 10.01
C PRO A 339 -6.55 2.57 10.85
N PRO A 340 -5.71 3.46 10.32
CA PRO A 340 -5.23 4.62 11.07
C PRO A 340 -6.26 5.76 11.12
N ILE A 341 -6.09 6.69 12.06
CA ILE A 341 -6.85 7.95 12.05
C ILE A 341 -6.24 8.93 11.04
N PRO A 342 -7.04 9.88 10.49
CA PRO A 342 -6.53 10.86 9.55
C PRO A 342 -5.33 11.68 10.06
N SER A 343 -5.30 12.02 11.35
CA SER A 343 -4.20 12.76 11.96
C SER A 343 -2.89 11.95 12.03
N GLU A 344 -2.95 10.63 12.22
CA GLU A 344 -1.76 9.77 12.13
C GLU A 344 -1.20 9.77 10.71
N VAL A 345 -2.08 9.63 9.71
CA VAL A 345 -1.69 9.57 8.29
C VAL A 345 -1.03 10.88 7.82
N ALA A 346 -1.43 12.02 8.39
CA ALA A 346 -0.81 13.30 8.11
C ALA A 346 0.68 13.34 8.49
N GLU A 347 1.09 12.54 9.48
CA GLU A 347 2.46 12.49 10.00
C GLU A 347 3.31 11.37 9.39
N TYR A 348 2.72 10.54 8.52
CA TYR A 348 3.41 9.39 7.95
C TYR A 348 4.60 9.80 7.08
N GLU A 349 5.72 9.11 7.27
CA GLU A 349 6.80 9.08 6.30
C GLU A 349 6.34 8.32 5.04
N PRO A 350 6.94 8.56 3.87
CA PRO A 350 6.54 7.90 2.62
C PRO A 350 6.43 6.37 2.71
N TRP A 351 7.27 5.71 3.51
CA TRP A 351 7.28 4.24 3.57
C TRP A 351 6.16 3.71 4.47
N HIS A 352 5.65 4.51 5.41
CA HIS A 352 4.48 4.13 6.20
C HIS A 352 3.22 4.06 5.34
N ARG A 353 3.15 4.83 4.23
CA ARG A 353 1.96 4.91 3.36
C ARG A 353 1.67 3.63 2.59
N MET A 354 2.64 2.73 2.44
CA MET A 354 2.44 1.42 1.80
C MET A 354 1.30 0.64 2.46
N ARG A 355 1.09 0.80 3.77
CA ARG A 355 -0.02 0.16 4.50
C ARG A 355 -1.41 0.55 3.99
N LEU A 356 -1.54 1.72 3.37
CA LEU A 356 -2.79 2.22 2.82
C LEU A 356 -3.10 1.60 1.45
N SER A 357 -2.19 0.83 0.84
CA SER A 357 -2.41 0.21 -0.48
C SER A 357 -3.40 -0.96 -0.47
N VAL A 358 -3.71 -1.49 0.71
CA VAL A 358 -4.61 -2.64 0.91
C VAL A 358 -5.80 -2.27 1.80
N THR A 359 -6.85 -3.08 1.76
CA THR A 359 -7.99 -2.93 2.67
C THR A 359 -7.53 -3.18 4.11
N PRO A 360 -7.81 -2.25 5.06
CA PRO A 360 -7.43 -2.44 6.45
C PRO A 360 -8.15 -3.64 7.09
N GLY A 361 -7.55 -4.20 8.12
CA GLY A 361 -8.04 -5.39 8.81
C GLY A 361 -8.65 -5.12 10.17
N LEU A 362 -9.56 -6.01 10.60
CA LEU A 362 -9.96 -6.15 12.00
C LEU A 362 -8.80 -6.66 12.86
N THR A 363 -8.05 -7.64 12.34
CA THR A 363 -6.79 -8.10 12.93
C THR A 363 -5.61 -7.85 12.01
N CYS A 364 -4.48 -7.47 12.59
CA CYS A 364 -3.20 -7.26 11.92
C CYS A 364 -2.06 -8.04 12.58
N ILE A 365 -0.94 -8.15 11.88
CA ILE A 365 0.22 -8.96 12.29
C ILE A 365 0.81 -8.52 13.63
N TRP A 366 0.92 -7.22 13.89
CA TRP A 366 1.48 -6.72 15.15
C TRP A 366 0.47 -6.78 16.30
N GLN A 367 -0.85 -6.67 16.01
CA GLN A 367 -1.91 -6.91 17.01
C GLN A 367 -1.85 -8.31 17.62
N VAL A 368 -1.34 -9.31 16.88
CA VAL A 368 -1.19 -10.68 17.41
C VAL A 368 0.24 -11.02 17.85
N SER A 369 1.23 -10.17 17.55
CA SER A 369 2.64 -10.45 17.83
C SER A 369 3.18 -9.70 19.06
N GLY A 370 2.56 -8.59 19.45
CA GLY A 370 2.96 -7.82 20.64
C GLY A 370 2.06 -6.63 21.00
N ARG A 371 1.01 -6.37 20.22
CA ARG A 371 0.04 -5.26 20.41
C ARG A 371 0.74 -3.91 20.61
N SER A 372 0.31 -3.15 21.60
CA SER A 372 0.77 -1.79 21.89
C SER A 372 2.20 -1.70 22.44
N ASN A 373 2.88 -2.84 22.64
CA ASN A 373 4.27 -2.90 23.10
C ASN A 373 5.27 -2.76 21.95
N ILE A 374 4.82 -2.94 20.70
CA ILE A 374 5.66 -2.75 19.52
C ILE A 374 5.71 -1.25 19.19
N PRO A 375 6.90 -0.62 19.08
CA PRO A 375 7.03 0.78 18.65
C PRO A 375 6.39 1.01 17.28
N PHE A 376 5.93 2.23 17.01
CA PHE A 376 5.24 2.58 15.77
C PHE A 376 6.00 2.13 14.52
N GLU A 377 7.31 2.38 14.45
CA GLU A 377 8.15 1.97 13.33
C GLU A 377 8.19 0.44 13.14
N GLY A 378 8.18 -0.32 14.24
CA GLY A 378 8.08 -1.77 14.19
C GLY A 378 6.73 -2.24 13.65
N GLN A 379 5.64 -1.56 14.02
CA GLN A 379 4.30 -1.85 13.49
C GLN A 379 4.25 -1.61 11.97
N MET A 380 4.82 -0.50 11.49
CA MET A 380 4.84 -0.16 10.06
C MET A 380 5.62 -1.17 9.24
N ARG A 381 6.79 -1.62 9.74
CA ARG A 381 7.58 -2.67 9.08
C ARG A 381 6.81 -3.98 8.97
N LEU A 382 6.15 -4.40 10.04
CA LEU A 382 5.35 -5.62 10.05
C LEU A 382 4.17 -5.54 9.07
N ASP A 383 3.46 -4.41 9.04
CA ASP A 383 2.35 -4.19 8.09
C ASP A 383 2.85 -4.19 6.64
N ASN A 384 3.98 -3.52 6.36
CA ASN A 384 4.57 -3.51 5.02
C ASN A 384 5.06 -4.89 4.58
N ASP A 385 5.66 -5.65 5.49
CA ASP A 385 6.10 -7.03 5.23
C ASP A 385 4.91 -7.94 4.87
N TYR A 386 3.81 -7.82 5.61
CA TYR A 386 2.57 -8.56 5.33
C TYR A 386 2.04 -8.25 3.91
N ILE A 387 2.10 -6.97 3.52
CA ILE A 387 1.66 -6.52 2.19
C ILE A 387 2.59 -7.02 1.09
N ARG A 388 3.91 -6.95 1.30
CA ARG A 388 4.93 -7.39 0.32
C ARG A 388 4.87 -8.88 0.05
N ARG A 389 4.64 -9.69 1.07
CA ARG A 389 4.50 -11.16 0.94
C ARG A 389 3.21 -11.56 0.24
N ASP A 390 2.38 -10.58 -0.12
CA ASP A 390 1.12 -10.76 -0.80
C ASP A 390 0.21 -11.77 -0.07
N ALA A 391 0.22 -11.74 1.28
CA ALA A 391 -0.57 -12.56 2.21
C ALA A 391 -1.06 -13.89 1.60
N LYS A 392 -0.21 -14.92 1.65
CA LYS A 392 -0.60 -16.29 1.26
C LYS A 392 -1.83 -16.71 2.08
N LEU A 393 -2.78 -17.43 1.50
CA LEU A 393 -4.03 -17.84 2.19
C LEU A 393 -3.80 -18.47 3.58
N GLY A 394 -2.69 -19.20 3.75
CA GLY A 394 -2.31 -19.79 5.04
C GLY A 394 -1.84 -18.79 6.11
N GLU A 395 -1.34 -17.62 5.73
CA GLU A 395 -0.93 -16.58 6.69
C GLU A 395 -2.14 -15.90 7.34
N ASP A 396 -3.18 -15.58 6.56
CA ASP A 396 -4.42 -14.99 7.09
C ASP A 396 -5.08 -15.92 8.11
N LEU A 397 -5.17 -17.22 7.82
CA LEU A 397 -5.71 -18.20 8.77
C LEU A 397 -4.88 -18.29 10.04
N LYS A 398 -3.55 -18.29 9.93
CA LYS A 398 -2.64 -18.26 11.09
C LYS A 398 -2.86 -17.00 11.94
N LEU A 399 -3.06 -15.84 11.31
CA LEU A 399 -3.31 -14.58 12.01
C LEU A 399 -4.67 -14.61 12.73
N ILE A 400 -5.72 -15.13 12.09
CA ILE A 400 -7.03 -15.32 12.72
C ILE A 400 -6.92 -16.23 13.96
N LEU A 401 -6.28 -17.40 13.83
CA LEU A 401 -6.09 -18.33 14.96
C LEU A 401 -5.28 -17.71 16.11
N LYS A 402 -4.21 -16.98 15.79
CA LYS A 402 -3.44 -16.24 16.80
C LYS A 402 -4.28 -15.16 17.48
N THR A 403 -5.19 -14.51 16.74
CA THR A 403 -6.07 -13.48 17.30
C THR A 403 -6.94 -14.04 18.40
N PHE A 404 -7.59 -15.19 18.20
CA PHE A 404 -8.37 -15.85 19.25
C PHE A 404 -7.53 -16.09 20.51
N LYS A 405 -6.33 -16.66 20.38
CA LYS A 405 -5.45 -16.92 21.52
C LYS A 405 -5.08 -15.66 22.31
N VAL A 406 -4.79 -14.56 21.61
CA VAL A 406 -4.41 -13.29 22.26
C VAL A 406 -5.63 -12.62 22.92
N VAL A 407 -6.80 -12.67 22.27
CA VAL A 407 -8.05 -12.13 22.80
C VAL A 407 -8.48 -12.85 24.09
N PHE A 408 -8.40 -14.18 24.14
CA PHE A 408 -8.75 -14.94 25.36
C PHE A 408 -7.77 -14.72 26.51
N LYS A 409 -6.48 -14.46 26.24
CA LYS A 409 -5.49 -14.15 27.27
C LYS A 409 -5.59 -12.73 27.81
N GLY A 410 -6.03 -11.78 26.99
CA GLY A 410 -6.10 -10.36 27.35
C GLY A 410 -4.73 -9.66 27.45
N ASP A 411 -3.65 -10.30 26.98
CA ASP A 411 -2.29 -9.75 27.04
C ASP A 411 -2.19 -8.41 26.27
N GLY A 412 -1.56 -7.40 26.86
CA GLY A 412 -1.26 -6.11 26.21
C GLY A 412 -2.46 -5.22 25.87
N ALA A 413 -3.62 -5.44 26.50
CA ALA A 413 -4.75 -4.50 26.45
C ALA A 413 -4.64 -3.51 27.63
N TYR A 414 -4.54 -2.21 27.34
CA TYR A 414 -4.53 -1.12 28.31
C TYR A 414 -5.74 -0.20 28.06
#